data_AF-A0A067D5Q6-F1
#
_entry.id   AF-A0A067D5Q6-F1
#
_cell.length_a   1.000
_cell.length_b   1.000
_cell.length_c   1.000
_cell.angle_alpha   90.00
_cell.angle_beta   90.00
_cell.angle_gamma   90.00
#
_symmetry.space_group_name_H-M   'P 1'
#
loop_
_entity.id
_entity.type
_entity.pdbx_description
1 polymer ?
#
loop_
_entity_poly.entity_id
_entity_poly.type
_entity_poly.pdbx_seq_one_letter_code
_entity_poly.pdbx_strand_id
1 'polypeptide(L)'
;MVIVFIYMLFAVPLLALGGRIGYWFRSEFQAPSALNRYPREILPLPWYQKSPCQMFIVGLLSFSIIALELHHLYASLWGYKIFTLPGILFVMFIILLVLTAILSIGLTYIQLSVEDHEWWWRSVFRGGSTAIFMFAYSIYFYFRSNMSGFLQLSFFLGYNVAMCYAFFLILGSVSFRASMIFVRRIYRVVKSE
;
A
#
# COMPACT_ATOMS: atom_id res chain seq x y z
N MET A 1 13.79 8.48 -29.14
CA MET A 1 14.46 9.71 -28.70
C MET A 1 13.55 10.60 -27.85
N VAL A 2 12.40 11.07 -28.35
CA VAL A 2 11.48 11.95 -27.60
C VAL A 2 10.96 11.33 -26.29
N ILE A 3 10.61 10.05 -26.29
CA ILE A 3 10.12 9.32 -25.10
C ILE A 3 11.19 9.27 -23.99
N VAL A 4 12.45 9.02 -24.37
CA VAL A 4 13.57 8.98 -23.42
C VAL A 4 13.79 10.37 -22.82
N PHE A 5 13.68 11.42 -23.63
CA PHE A 5 13.88 12.80 -23.17
C PHE A 5 12.79 13.22 -22.18
N ILE A 6 11.52 12.97 -22.50
CA ILE A 6 10.38 13.24 -21.59
C ILE A 6 10.53 12.43 -20.30
N TYR A 7 10.89 11.15 -20.41
CA TYR A 7 11.10 10.30 -19.24
C TYR A 7 12.25 10.80 -18.38
N MET A 8 13.36 11.23 -18.96
CA MET A 8 14.50 11.77 -18.19
C MET A 8 14.11 13.10 -17.52
N LEU A 9 13.39 13.97 -18.22
CA LEU A 9 12.94 15.27 -17.71
C LEU A 9 11.88 15.16 -16.61
N PHE A 10 11.09 14.08 -16.58
CA PHE A 10 10.07 13.87 -15.53
C PHE A 10 10.54 12.92 -14.42
N ALA A 11 11.13 11.78 -14.76
CA ALA A 11 11.53 10.76 -13.78
C ALA A 11 12.72 11.22 -12.94
N VAL A 12 13.73 11.88 -13.53
CA VAL A 12 14.91 12.34 -12.78
C VAL A 12 14.55 13.37 -11.70
N PRO A 13 13.78 14.44 -11.96
CA PRO A 13 13.39 15.35 -10.89
C PRO A 13 12.42 14.70 -9.90
N LEU A 14 11.54 13.80 -10.33
CA LEU A 14 10.62 13.11 -9.41
C LEU A 14 11.38 12.16 -8.47
N LEU A 15 12.39 11.44 -8.97
CA LEU A 15 13.28 10.59 -8.18
C LEU A 15 14.18 11.42 -7.28
N ALA A 16 14.71 12.54 -7.77
CA ALA A 16 15.53 13.45 -6.97
C ALA A 16 14.71 14.13 -5.86
N LEU A 17 13.47 14.54 -6.14
CA LEU A 17 12.53 15.04 -5.14
C LEU A 17 12.16 13.95 -4.14
N GLY A 18 11.87 12.73 -4.59
CA GLY A 18 11.61 11.58 -3.72
C GLY A 18 12.79 11.26 -2.81
N GLY A 19 14.02 11.27 -3.35
CA GLY A 19 15.26 11.08 -2.59
C GLY A 19 15.54 12.22 -1.61
N ARG A 20 15.29 13.47 -2.02
CA ARG A 20 15.39 14.64 -1.15
C ARG A 20 14.37 14.55 -0.01
N ILE A 21 13.10 14.28 -0.30
CA ILE A 21 12.06 14.04 0.72
C ILE A 21 12.50 12.90 1.64
N GLY A 22 13.04 11.79 1.11
CA GLY A 22 13.58 10.69 1.92
C GLY A 22 14.68 11.14 2.89
N TYR A 23 15.60 12.00 2.44
CA TYR A 23 16.67 12.55 3.26
C TYR A 23 16.14 13.51 4.35
N TRP A 24 15.23 14.41 4.00
CA TRP A 24 14.60 15.33 4.95
C TRP A 24 13.74 14.61 6.00
N PHE A 25 13.11 13.50 5.61
CA PHE A 25 12.32 12.66 6.52
C PHE A 25 13.15 11.65 7.31
N ARG A 26 14.49 11.76 7.30
CA ARG A 26 15.38 11.03 8.22
C ARG A 26 15.25 11.59 9.64
N SER A 27 14.05 11.54 10.19
CA SER A 27 13.80 11.77 11.61
C SER A 27 14.42 10.60 12.36
N GLU A 28 15.27 10.89 13.35
CA GLU A 28 15.73 9.89 14.32
C GLU A 28 14.52 9.09 14.81
N PHE A 29 14.68 7.77 14.82
CA PHE A 29 13.70 6.87 15.38
C PHE A 29 13.65 7.09 16.90
N GLN A 30 12.91 8.11 17.33
CA GLN A 30 12.59 8.32 18.73
C GLN A 30 11.57 7.25 19.12
N ALA A 31 12.05 6.26 19.87
CA ALA A 31 11.19 5.26 20.51
C ALA A 31 10.11 5.99 21.34
N PRO A 32 8.82 5.62 21.24
CA PRO A 32 7.72 6.39 21.84
C PRO A 32 7.76 6.49 23.37
N SER A 33 8.57 5.68 24.05
CA SER A 33 8.70 5.71 25.51
C SER A 33 9.96 4.96 25.96
N ALA A 34 10.38 5.24 27.20
CA ALA A 34 11.37 4.44 27.90
C ALA A 34 10.95 2.95 27.89
N LEU A 35 11.88 2.07 27.53
CA LEU A 35 11.67 0.62 27.53
C LEU A 35 11.27 0.18 28.94
N ASN A 36 10.02 -0.24 29.11
CA ASN A 36 9.63 -0.94 30.33
C ASN A 36 10.38 -2.28 30.34
N ARG A 37 11.10 -2.60 31.42
CA ARG A 37 12.04 -3.74 31.50
C ARG A 37 11.39 -5.12 31.31
N TYR A 38 10.06 -5.19 31.40
CA TYR A 38 9.29 -6.42 31.22
C TYR A 38 8.29 -6.25 30.07
N PRO A 39 8.32 -7.12 29.04
CA PRO A 39 7.26 -7.17 28.04
C PRO A 39 5.98 -7.58 28.75
N ARG A 40 4.94 -6.73 28.72
CA ARG A 40 3.61 -7.12 29.19
C ARG A 40 3.13 -8.27 28.31
N GLU A 41 2.52 -9.28 28.93
CA GLU A 41 2.00 -10.46 28.22
C GLU A 41 0.91 -10.04 27.24
N ILE A 42 1.03 -10.51 26.00
CA ILE A 42 0.07 -10.25 24.94
C ILE A 42 -1.14 -11.12 25.21
N LEU A 43 -2.29 -10.51 25.51
CA LEU A 43 -3.56 -11.22 25.68
C LEU A 43 -3.87 -12.04 24.41
N PRO A 44 -4.40 -13.27 24.54
CA PRO A 44 -4.71 -14.11 23.40
C PRO A 44 -5.82 -13.48 22.55
N LEU A 45 -5.45 -12.92 21.39
CA LEU A 45 -6.40 -12.24 20.52
C LEU A 45 -7.43 -13.22 19.92
N PRO A 46 -8.71 -12.82 19.82
CA PRO A 46 -9.75 -13.57 19.12
C PRO A 46 -9.42 -13.73 17.63
N TRP A 47 -10.01 -14.75 16.98
CA TRP A 47 -9.68 -15.17 15.61
C TRP A 47 -9.74 -14.03 14.56
N TYR A 48 -10.71 -13.12 14.69
CA TYR A 48 -10.88 -11.97 13.78
C TYR A 48 -9.79 -10.88 13.94
N GLN A 49 -9.09 -10.86 15.07
CA GLN A 49 -7.97 -9.94 15.32
C GLN A 49 -6.59 -10.53 14.97
N LYS A 50 -6.55 -11.80 14.54
CA LYS A 50 -5.29 -12.39 14.06
C LYS A 50 -4.81 -11.63 12.82
N SER A 51 -3.52 -11.32 12.80
CA SER A 51 -2.81 -10.61 11.73
C SER A 51 -3.21 -11.03 10.30
N PRO A 52 -3.28 -12.32 9.93
CA PRO A 52 -3.67 -12.71 8.56
C PRO A 52 -5.13 -12.37 8.23
N CYS A 53 -6.05 -12.50 9.17
CA CYS A 53 -7.47 -12.23 8.94
C CYS A 53 -7.71 -10.74 8.70
N GLN A 54 -7.05 -9.88 9.48
CA GLN A 54 -7.12 -8.43 9.29
C GLN A 54 -6.49 -7.99 7.97
N MET A 55 -5.35 -8.59 7.58
CA MET A 55 -4.72 -8.32 6.27
C MET A 55 -5.66 -8.65 5.11
N PHE A 56 -6.39 -9.77 5.23
CA PHE A 56 -7.34 -10.21 4.22
C PHE A 56 -8.55 -9.28 4.11
N ILE A 57 -9.13 -8.87 5.25
CA ILE A 57 -10.29 -7.96 5.29
C ILE A 57 -9.95 -6.60 4.66
N VAL A 58 -8.82 -5.98 5.04
CA VAL A 58 -8.38 -4.68 4.49
C VAL A 58 -8.08 -4.78 3.01
N GLY A 59 -7.39 -5.86 2.63
CA GLY A 59 -7.02 -6.11 1.26
C GLY A 59 -8.24 -6.27 0.36
N LEU A 60 -9.24 -7.05 0.79
CA LEU A 60 -10.52 -7.21 0.08
C LEU A 60 -11.33 -5.92 0.01
N LEU A 61 -11.39 -5.14 1.10
CA LEU A 61 -12.10 -3.87 1.13
C LEU A 61 -11.51 -2.87 0.13
N SER A 62 -10.19 -2.71 0.16
CA SER A 62 -9.49 -1.81 -0.75
C SER A 62 -9.53 -2.32 -2.18
N PHE A 63 -9.46 -3.64 -2.37
CA PHE A 63 -9.59 -4.28 -3.68
C PHE A 63 -10.97 -4.04 -4.29
N SER A 64 -12.05 -4.19 -3.51
CA SER A 64 -13.42 -3.93 -3.99
C SER A 64 -13.59 -2.50 -4.52
N ILE A 65 -12.94 -1.52 -3.87
CA ILE A 65 -13.02 -0.11 -4.26
C ILE A 65 -12.25 0.17 -5.56
N ILE A 66 -11.09 -0.48 -5.76
CA ILE A 66 -10.23 -0.26 -6.94
C ILE A 66 -10.53 -1.21 -8.11
N ALA A 67 -11.35 -2.25 -7.92
CA ALA A 67 -11.54 -3.33 -8.90
C ALA A 67 -12.07 -2.85 -10.26
N LEU A 68 -13.02 -1.91 -10.28
CA LEU A 68 -13.56 -1.34 -11.50
C LEU A 68 -12.51 -0.52 -12.26
N GLU A 69 -11.75 0.30 -11.53
CA GLU A 69 -10.66 1.11 -12.10
C GLU A 69 -9.56 0.24 -12.68
N LEU A 70 -9.19 -0.83 -11.96
CA LEU A 70 -8.19 -1.79 -12.41
C LEU A 70 -8.65 -2.50 -13.69
N HIS A 71 -9.94 -2.85 -13.79
CA HIS A 71 -10.52 -3.40 -15.02
C HIS A 71 -10.42 -2.41 -16.20
N HIS A 72 -10.76 -1.14 -15.97
CA HIS A 72 -10.62 -0.08 -16.98
C HIS A 72 -9.18 0.15 -17.40
N LEU A 73 -8.23 0.07 -16.45
CA LEU A 73 -6.79 0.19 -16.71
C LEU A 73 -6.31 -0.96 -17.61
N TYR A 74 -6.65 -2.22 -17.29
CA TYR A 74 -6.31 -3.35 -18.14
C TYR A 74 -6.98 -3.29 -19.52
N ALA A 75 -8.25 -2.88 -19.59
CA ALA A 75 -8.96 -2.71 -20.87
C ALA A 75 -8.33 -1.61 -21.75
N SER A 76 -7.75 -0.58 -21.14
CA SER A 76 -7.03 0.51 -21.80
C SER A 76 -5.64 0.06 -22.30
N LEU A 77 -4.87 -0.64 -21.45
CA LEU A 77 -3.55 -1.16 -21.81
C LEU A 77 -3.57 -2.16 -22.98
N TRP A 78 -4.66 -2.92 -23.12
CA TRP A 78 -4.79 -3.99 -24.13
C TRP A 78 -5.78 -3.66 -25.27
N GLY A 79 -6.23 -2.41 -25.39
CA GLY A 79 -6.68 -1.84 -26.68
C GLY A 79 -8.17 -1.90 -27.04
N TYR A 80 -9.11 -2.00 -26.09
CA TYR A 80 -10.55 -2.05 -26.44
C TYR A 80 -11.37 -0.79 -26.11
N LYS A 81 -10.85 0.20 -25.38
CA LYS A 81 -11.53 1.52 -25.21
C LYS A 81 -10.56 2.69 -25.13
N ILE A 82 -10.97 3.75 -25.82
CA ILE A 82 -10.33 5.04 -26.09
C ILE A 82 -10.11 5.82 -24.78
N PHE A 83 -8.85 6.12 -24.47
CA PHE A 83 -8.35 7.10 -23.49
C PHE A 83 -9.03 7.10 -22.10
N THR A 84 -8.59 6.24 -21.18
CA THR A 84 -8.57 6.67 -19.78
C THR A 84 -7.56 7.81 -19.66
N LEU A 85 -8.08 9.04 -19.54
CA LEU A 85 -7.27 10.23 -19.29
C LEU A 85 -6.29 9.91 -18.14
N PRO A 86 -4.97 10.11 -18.30
CA PRO A 86 -4.00 9.86 -17.23
C PRO A 86 -4.36 10.59 -15.92
N GLY A 87 -5.13 11.68 -15.99
CA GLY A 87 -5.69 12.37 -14.84
C GLY A 87 -6.62 11.52 -13.96
N ILE A 88 -7.48 10.66 -14.54
CA ILE A 88 -8.40 9.81 -13.76
C ILE A 88 -7.61 8.77 -12.96
N LEU A 89 -6.64 8.13 -13.60
CA LEU A 89 -5.74 7.16 -12.93
C LEU A 89 -4.98 7.80 -11.76
N PHE A 90 -4.52 9.05 -11.94
CA PHE A 90 -3.84 9.80 -10.89
C PHE A 90 -4.76 10.13 -9.71
N VAL A 91 -6.00 10.57 -9.98
CA VAL A 91 -6.99 10.84 -8.93
C VAL A 91 -7.34 9.57 -8.15
N MET A 92 -7.56 8.45 -8.85
CA MET A 92 -7.85 7.17 -8.21
C MET A 92 -6.70 6.66 -7.36
N PHE A 93 -5.46 6.89 -7.80
CA PHE A 93 -4.29 6.59 -6.99
C PHE A 93 -4.26 7.40 -5.68
N ILE A 94 -4.58 8.70 -5.73
CA ILE A 94 -4.66 9.53 -4.51
C ILE A 94 -5.75 9.01 -3.57
N ILE A 95 -6.93 8.69 -4.08
CA ILE A 95 -8.04 8.16 -3.28
C ILE A 95 -7.63 6.84 -2.61
N LEU A 96 -6.93 5.96 -3.35
CA LEU A 96 -6.40 4.70 -2.81
C LEU A 96 -5.41 4.95 -1.66
N LEU A 97 -4.52 5.93 -1.78
CA LEU A 97 -3.58 6.29 -0.71
C LEU A 97 -4.30 6.81 0.54
N VAL A 98 -5.32 7.66 0.36
CA VAL A 98 -6.10 8.21 1.49
C VAL A 98 -6.88 7.10 2.19
N LEU A 99 -7.55 6.24 1.42
CA LEU A 99 -8.31 5.11 1.96
C LEU A 99 -7.41 4.15 2.75
N THR A 100 -6.28 3.76 2.17
CA THR A 100 -5.33 2.84 2.84
C THR A 100 -4.74 3.46 4.10
N ALA A 101 -4.49 4.78 4.12
CA ALA A 101 -4.11 5.49 5.32
C ALA A 101 -5.19 5.42 6.41
N ILE A 102 -6.45 5.71 6.08
CA ILE A 102 -7.57 5.68 7.05
C ILE A 102 -7.76 4.27 7.61
N LEU A 103 -7.80 3.24 6.75
CA LEU A 103 -7.95 1.85 7.17
C LEU A 103 -6.79 1.39 8.06
N SER A 104 -5.56 1.81 7.75
CA SER A 104 -4.40 1.48 8.57
C SER A 104 -4.50 2.08 9.98
N ILE A 105 -4.91 3.35 10.09
CA ILE A 105 -5.07 4.04 11.37
C ILE A 105 -6.14 3.36 12.21
N GLY A 106 -7.32 3.09 11.62
CA GLY A 106 -8.43 2.44 12.33
C GLY A 106 -8.05 1.07 12.89
N LEU A 107 -7.29 0.26 12.14
CA LEU A 107 -6.82 -1.03 12.64
C LEU A 107 -5.68 -0.92 13.65
N THR A 108 -4.81 0.07 13.53
CA THR A 108 -3.82 0.31 14.60
C THR A 108 -4.47 0.75 15.89
N TYR A 109 -5.57 1.50 15.85
CA TYR A 109 -6.33 1.85 17.04
C TYR A 109 -6.93 0.61 17.72
N ILE A 110 -7.61 -0.25 16.95
CA ILE A 110 -8.14 -1.52 17.48
C ILE A 110 -7.01 -2.38 18.04
N GLN A 111 -5.86 -2.44 17.37
CA GLN A 111 -4.70 -3.18 17.86
C GLN A 111 -4.15 -2.61 19.18
N LEU A 112 -4.02 -1.29 19.30
CA LEU A 112 -3.57 -0.64 20.53
C LEU A 112 -4.55 -0.84 21.69
N SER A 113 -5.87 -0.94 21.42
CA SER A 113 -6.87 -1.22 22.45
C SER A 113 -6.74 -2.62 23.09
N VAL A 114 -6.03 -3.53 22.42
CA VAL A 114 -5.73 -4.90 22.90
C VAL A 114 -4.33 -4.99 23.51
N GLU A 115 -3.68 -3.84 23.76
CA GLU A 115 -2.32 -3.71 24.30
C GLU A 115 -1.23 -4.37 23.43
N ASP A 116 -1.52 -4.57 22.14
CA ASP A 116 -0.67 -5.33 21.23
C ASP A 116 0.43 -4.41 20.62
N HIS A 117 1.65 -4.46 21.18
CA HIS A 117 2.73 -3.51 20.86
C HIS A 117 3.42 -3.74 19.51
N GLU A 118 3.18 -4.87 18.83
CA GLU A 118 3.77 -5.19 17.52
C GLU A 118 3.04 -4.55 16.33
N TRP A 119 2.94 -3.21 16.30
CA TRP A 119 2.23 -2.49 15.25
C TRP A 119 3.06 -2.22 13.99
N TRP A 120 4.39 -2.23 14.10
CA TRP A 120 5.32 -1.78 13.05
C TRP A 120 5.17 -2.55 11.74
N TRP A 121 5.52 -3.84 11.74
CA TRP A 121 5.45 -4.67 10.53
C TRP A 121 4.00 -4.95 10.11
N ARG A 122 3.08 -5.09 11.08
CA ARG A 122 1.66 -5.36 10.79
C ARG A 122 1.01 -4.21 10.02
N SER A 123 1.35 -2.96 10.31
CA SER A 123 0.83 -1.80 9.56
C SER A 123 1.29 -1.77 8.09
N VAL A 124 2.53 -2.20 7.81
CA VAL A 124 3.06 -2.32 6.44
C VAL A 124 2.30 -3.40 5.67
N PHE A 125 2.18 -4.60 6.25
CA PHE A 125 1.51 -5.72 5.60
C PHE A 125 0.01 -5.48 5.38
N ARG A 126 -0.68 -4.77 6.29
CA ARG A 126 -2.10 -4.38 6.11
C ARG A 126 -2.31 -3.45 4.91
N GLY A 127 -1.42 -2.47 4.69
CA GLY A 127 -1.49 -1.58 3.54
C GLY A 127 -1.08 -2.27 2.24
N GLY A 128 -0.01 -3.06 2.30
CA GLY A 128 0.55 -3.78 1.15
C GLY A 128 -0.31 -4.95 0.66
N SER A 129 -1.17 -5.56 1.50
CA SER A 129 -1.99 -6.71 1.10
C SER A 129 -2.88 -6.42 -0.12
N THR A 130 -3.30 -5.16 -0.29
CA THR A 130 -4.06 -4.66 -1.45
C THR A 130 -3.37 -4.99 -2.78
N ALA A 131 -2.04 -4.85 -2.87
CA ALA A 131 -1.26 -5.16 -4.07
C ALA A 131 -1.19 -6.66 -4.38
N ILE A 132 -1.29 -7.52 -3.35
CA ILE A 132 -1.37 -8.98 -3.53
C ILE A 132 -2.70 -9.35 -4.21
N PHE A 133 -3.79 -8.70 -3.81
CA PHE A 133 -5.09 -8.89 -4.47
C PHE A 133 -5.10 -8.35 -5.90
N MET A 134 -4.44 -7.22 -6.17
CA MET A 134 -4.25 -6.72 -7.54
C MET A 134 -3.49 -7.72 -8.41
N PHE A 135 -2.44 -8.35 -7.87
CA PHE A 135 -1.69 -9.37 -8.58
C PHE A 135 -2.56 -10.60 -8.89
N ALA A 136 -3.36 -11.08 -7.93
CA ALA A 136 -4.30 -12.18 -8.16
C ALA A 136 -5.34 -11.84 -9.25
N TYR A 137 -5.83 -10.60 -9.29
CA TYR A 137 -6.73 -10.14 -10.34
C TYR A 137 -6.06 -10.11 -11.73
N SER A 138 -4.78 -9.74 -11.80
CA SER A 138 -4.01 -9.76 -13.07
C SER A 138 -3.97 -11.16 -13.69
N ILE A 139 -3.81 -12.19 -12.84
CA ILE A 139 -3.82 -13.60 -13.25
C ILE A 139 -5.22 -13.99 -13.75
N TYR A 140 -6.27 -13.62 -13.01
CA TYR A 140 -7.66 -13.86 -13.42
C TYR A 140 -7.98 -13.22 -14.79
N PHE A 141 -7.54 -11.97 -15.01
CA PHE A 141 -7.73 -11.25 -16.26
C PHE A 141 -7.00 -11.92 -17.43
N TYR A 142 -5.78 -12.43 -17.19
CA TYR A 142 -5.01 -13.16 -18.18
C TYR A 142 -5.76 -14.40 -18.69
N PHE A 143 -6.28 -15.22 -17.76
CA PHE A 143 -7.07 -16.41 -18.13
C PHE A 143 -8.32 -16.06 -18.94
N ARG A 144 -8.94 -14.90 -18.68
CA ARG A 144 -10.14 -14.47 -19.39
C ARG A 144 -9.87 -13.91 -20.79
N SER A 145 -8.66 -13.39 -21.04
CA SER A 145 -8.35 -12.63 -22.26
C SER A 145 -7.91 -13.50 -23.45
N ASN A 146 -7.86 -14.84 -23.32
CA ASN A 146 -7.49 -15.78 -24.40
C ASN A 146 -6.21 -15.39 -25.16
N MET A 147 -5.25 -14.74 -24.48
CA MET A 147 -3.95 -14.43 -25.06
C MET A 147 -3.09 -15.69 -25.08
N SER A 148 -2.82 -16.22 -26.27
CA SER A 148 -2.02 -17.42 -26.48
C SER A 148 -0.56 -17.06 -26.79
N GLY A 149 0.37 -17.61 -26.00
CA GLY A 149 1.81 -17.47 -26.24
C GLY A 149 2.63 -17.40 -24.96
N PHE A 150 3.63 -18.27 -24.81
CA PHE A 150 4.50 -18.31 -23.64
C PHE A 150 5.30 -17.01 -23.44
N LEU A 151 5.78 -16.43 -24.55
CA LEU A 151 6.52 -15.16 -24.53
C LEU A 151 5.62 -13.99 -24.12
N GLN A 152 4.36 -13.97 -24.59
CA GLN A 152 3.39 -12.93 -24.23
C GLN A 152 2.97 -13.05 -22.76
N LEU A 153 2.82 -14.27 -22.25
CA LEU A 153 2.58 -14.55 -20.84
C LEU A 153 3.70 -14.00 -19.95
N SER A 154 4.95 -14.29 -20.28
CA SER A 154 6.09 -13.89 -19.45
C SER A 154 6.26 -12.37 -19.39
N PHE A 155 6.08 -11.66 -20.51
CA PHE A 155 6.08 -10.20 -20.54
C PHE A 155 4.91 -9.61 -19.75
N PHE A 156 3.70 -10.14 -19.92
CA PHE A 156 2.52 -9.70 -19.17
C PHE A 156 2.74 -9.88 -17.67
N LEU A 157 3.13 -11.08 -17.25
CA LEU A 157 3.28 -11.40 -15.84
C LEU A 157 4.45 -10.63 -15.23
N GLY A 158 5.57 -10.51 -15.94
CA GLY A 158 6.73 -9.74 -15.48
C GLY A 158 6.39 -8.26 -15.22
N TYR A 159 5.68 -7.61 -16.14
CA TYR A 159 5.28 -6.21 -15.96
C TYR A 159 4.29 -6.04 -14.80
N ASN A 160 3.33 -6.96 -14.67
CA ASN A 160 2.36 -6.94 -13.58
C ASN A 160 2.99 -7.22 -12.21
N VAL A 161 3.95 -8.13 -12.10
CA VAL A 161 4.72 -8.35 -10.87
C VAL A 161 5.47 -7.09 -10.47
N ALA A 162 6.18 -6.45 -11.40
CA ALA A 162 6.93 -5.23 -11.12
C ALA A 162 6.01 -4.07 -10.68
N MET A 163 4.89 -3.88 -11.38
CA MET A 163 3.85 -2.91 -11.01
C MET A 163 3.30 -3.18 -9.60
N CYS A 164 2.86 -4.41 -9.32
CA CYS A 164 2.28 -4.77 -8.02
C CYS A 164 3.31 -4.65 -6.89
N TYR A 165 4.57 -4.97 -7.14
CA TYR A 165 5.66 -4.78 -6.18
C TYR A 165 5.87 -3.30 -5.84
N ALA A 166 5.85 -2.41 -6.84
CA ALA A 166 5.93 -0.97 -6.60
C ALA A 166 4.73 -0.47 -5.79
N PHE A 167 3.51 -0.89 -6.12
CA PHE A 167 2.31 -0.57 -5.34
C PHE A 167 2.42 -1.06 -3.90
N PHE A 168 2.87 -2.31 -3.68
CA PHE A 168 3.07 -2.87 -2.34
C PHE A 168 3.96 -1.98 -1.47
N LEU A 169 5.10 -1.52 -2.03
CA LEU A 169 6.03 -0.65 -1.31
C LEU A 169 5.44 0.73 -1.01
N ILE A 170 4.74 1.33 -1.98
CA ILE A 170 4.12 2.64 -1.80
C ILE A 170 3.04 2.57 -0.71
N LEU A 171 2.08 1.65 -0.87
CA LEU A 171 0.95 1.48 0.04
C LEU A 171 1.42 1.08 1.44
N GLY A 172 2.40 0.17 1.54
CA GLY A 172 3.02 -0.22 2.81
C GLY A 172 3.77 0.92 3.49
N SER A 173 4.44 1.79 2.73
CA SER A 173 5.14 2.95 3.30
C SER A 173 4.18 4.02 3.81
N VAL A 174 3.07 4.25 3.10
CA VAL A 174 2.04 5.22 3.48
C VAL A 174 1.28 4.75 4.72
N SER A 175 0.89 3.48 4.77
CA SER A 175 0.20 2.91 5.94
C SER A 175 1.08 2.94 7.20
N PHE A 176 2.38 2.63 7.06
CA PHE A 176 3.33 2.70 8.15
C PHE A 176 3.51 4.14 8.67
N ARG A 177 3.67 5.12 7.76
CA ARG A 177 3.80 6.54 8.14
C ARG A 177 2.54 7.06 8.83
N ALA A 178 1.37 6.75 8.28
CA ALA A 178 0.09 7.15 8.87
C ALA A 178 -0.06 6.60 10.30
N SER A 179 0.25 5.32 10.48
CA SER A 179 0.24 4.63 11.78
C SER A 179 1.24 5.26 12.77
N MET A 180 2.46 5.56 12.34
CA MET A 180 3.48 6.18 13.19
C MET A 180 3.06 7.58 13.69
N ILE A 181 2.51 8.41 12.81
CA ILE A 181 2.02 9.75 13.17
C ILE A 181 0.88 9.64 14.19
N PHE A 182 -0.05 8.71 13.96
CA PHE A 182 -1.17 8.46 14.85
C PHE A 182 -0.72 8.03 16.26
N VAL A 183 0.16 7.03 16.34
CA VAL A 183 0.70 6.53 17.61
C VAL A 183 1.41 7.65 18.38
N ARG A 184 2.26 8.45 17.70
CA ARG A 184 2.93 9.60 18.33
C ARG A 184 1.96 10.65 18.86
N ARG A 185 0.83 10.88 18.19
CA ARG A 185 -0.20 11.81 18.69
C ARG A 185 -0.86 11.30 19.96
N ILE A 186 -1.26 10.03 20.02
CA ILE A 186 -1.86 9.43 21.23
C ILE A 186 -0.91 9.54 22.42
N TYR A 187 0.34 9.11 22.26
CA TYR A 187 1.32 9.15 23.36
C TYR A 187 1.66 10.57 23.84
N ARG A 188 1.60 11.58 22.96
CA ARG A 188 1.78 12.99 23.37
C ARG A 188 0.62 13.48 24.23
N VAL A 189 -0.61 13.14 23.87
CA VAL A 189 -1.81 13.55 24.62
C VAL A 189 -1.84 12.90 26.01
N VAL A 190 -1.58 11.60 26.09
CA VAL A 190 -1.57 10.87 27.37
C VAL A 190 -0.46 11.36 28.32
N LYS A 191 0.65 11.88 27.80
CA LYS A 191 1.75 12.42 28.64
C LYS A 191 1.47 13.83 29.15
N SER A 192 0.54 14.57 28.55
CA SER A 192 0.14 15.90 29.00
C SER A 192 -0.96 15.91 30.05
N GLU A 193 -1.60 14.75 30.28
CA GLU A 193 -2.49 14.48 31.42
C GLU A 193 -1.67 13.96 32.62
#